data_AF-A0A6M1XLJ5-F1
#
_entry.id   AF-A0A6M1XLJ5-F1
#
_cell.length_a   1.000
_cell.length_b   1.000
_cell.length_c   1.000
_cell.angle_alpha   90.00
_cell.angle_beta   90.00
_cell.angle_gamma   90.00
#
_symmetry.space_group_name_H-M   'P 1'
#
loop_
_entity.id
_entity.type
_entity.pdbx_description
1 polymer ?
#
loop_
_entity_poly.entity_id
_entity_poly.type
_entity_poly.pdbx_seq_one_letter_code
_entity_poly.pdbx_strand_id
1 'polypeptide(L)'
;GHLRSTVIGNSIGFIMEKIGYQPIRINHLGDWGTQFGKLIVAYKKRGTEEAVKAQPINELLRLYVQFHEVAETEPELNEEARAWFKRLEEGDKEAIQLWQWFRDESMKEFNKIYDLLE
;
A
#
# COMPACT_ATOMS: atom_id res chain seq x y z
N GLY A 1 6.77 -13.02 3.64
CA GLY A 1 7.70 -12.08 4.30
C GLY A 1 7.10 -11.42 5.52
N HIS A 2 5.92 -10.81 5.40
CA HIS A 2 5.36 -9.90 6.41
C HIS A 2 4.89 -10.53 7.74
N LEU A 3 4.32 -11.74 7.71
CA LEU A 3 3.82 -12.39 8.93
C LEU A 3 4.90 -12.61 9.99
N ARG A 4 6.12 -12.99 9.57
CA ARG A 4 7.22 -13.28 10.50
C ARG A 4 7.62 -12.05 11.30
N SER A 5 7.76 -10.89 10.65
CA SER A 5 8.10 -9.64 11.35
C SER A 5 6.98 -9.21 12.28
N THR A 6 5.71 -9.38 11.89
CA THR A 6 4.55 -9.07 12.73
C THR A 6 4.55 -9.89 14.02
N VAL A 7 4.66 -11.22 13.93
CA VAL A 7 4.60 -12.10 15.11
C VAL A 7 5.81 -11.89 16.03
N ILE A 8 7.02 -11.81 15.47
CA ILE A 8 8.23 -11.59 16.27
C ILE A 8 8.18 -10.23 16.97
N GLY A 9 7.81 -9.17 16.24
CA GLY A 9 7.68 -7.83 16.80
C GLY A 9 6.65 -7.77 17.93
N ASN A 10 5.50 -8.42 17.76
CA ASN A 10 4.46 -8.43 18.79
C ASN A 10 4.90 -9.18 20.06
N SER A 11 5.56 -10.33 19.89
CA SER A 11 6.13 -11.11 21.00
C SER A 11 7.15 -10.30 21.81
N ILE A 12 8.04 -9.56 21.14
CA ILE A 12 8.98 -8.66 21.81
C ILE A 12 8.23 -7.56 22.58
N GLY A 13 7.19 -6.98 21.99
CA GLY A 13 6.33 -5.99 22.66
C GLY A 13 5.74 -6.53 23.98
N PHE A 14 5.16 -7.73 23.96
CA PHE A 14 4.60 -8.36 25.15
C PHE A 14 5.65 -8.67 26.22
N ILE A 15 6.85 -9.11 25.82
CA ILE A 15 7.95 -9.34 26.75
C ILE A 15 8.32 -8.03 27.45
N MET A 16 8.47 -6.94 26.71
CA MET A 16 8.83 -5.62 27.26
C MET A 16 7.76 -5.08 28.21
N GLU A 17 6.48 -5.23 27.87
CA GLU A 17 5.37 -4.89 28.78
C GLU A 17 5.42 -5.71 30.07
N LYS A 18 5.70 -7.02 29.95
CA LYS A 18 5.76 -7.91 31.11
C LYS A 18 6.86 -7.55 32.11
N ILE A 19 7.97 -6.96 31.64
CA ILE A 19 9.08 -6.49 32.49
C ILE A 19 8.97 -5.01 32.87
N GLY A 20 7.81 -4.37 32.66
CA GLY A 20 7.48 -3.05 33.18
C GLY A 20 7.81 -1.87 32.27
N TYR A 21 8.18 -2.12 31.00
CA TYR A 21 8.36 -1.05 30.01
C TYR A 21 7.05 -0.73 29.30
N GLN A 22 7.01 0.43 28.63
CA GLN A 22 5.91 0.85 27.77
C GLN A 22 6.41 0.93 26.31
N PRO A 23 6.46 -0.20 25.58
CA PRO A 23 6.97 -0.20 24.22
C PRO A 23 6.02 0.53 23.25
N ILE A 24 6.59 1.34 22.36
CA ILE A 24 5.85 1.91 21.24
C ILE A 24 5.98 0.97 20.05
N ARG A 25 4.88 0.33 19.65
CA ARG A 25 4.82 -0.55 18.47
C ARG A 25 4.57 0.30 17.22
N ILE A 26 5.51 0.30 16.28
CA ILE A 26 5.44 1.09 15.04
C ILE A 26 5.35 0.15 13.85
N ASN A 27 4.29 0.28 13.05
CA ASN A 27 4.20 -0.35 11.74
C ASN A 27 4.78 0.61 10.69
N HIS A 28 6.00 0.35 10.23
CA HIS A 28 6.65 1.15 9.20
C HIS A 28 6.14 0.75 7.81
N LEU A 29 5.00 1.31 7.43
CA LEU A 29 4.35 1.02 6.16
C LEU A 29 5.24 1.41 4.98
N GLY A 30 5.36 0.53 3.99
CA GLY A 30 5.99 0.82 2.70
C GLY A 30 5.05 1.60 1.78
N ASP A 31 4.37 2.62 2.31
CA ASP A 31 3.32 3.38 1.63
C ASP A 31 3.85 4.59 0.85
N TRP A 32 5.16 4.73 0.68
CA TRP A 32 5.76 5.82 -0.10
C TRP A 32 6.79 5.28 -1.09
N GLY A 33 6.61 5.57 -2.38
CA GLY A 33 7.55 5.17 -3.43
C GLY A 33 6.94 5.03 -4.81
N THR A 34 7.80 4.76 -5.79
CA THR A 34 7.43 4.70 -7.22
C THR A 34 6.32 3.68 -7.54
N GLN A 35 6.12 2.67 -6.68
CA GLN A 35 5.01 1.73 -6.78
C GLN A 35 3.63 2.43 -6.78
N PHE A 36 3.48 3.56 -6.07
CA PHE A 36 2.23 4.31 -6.06
C PHE A 36 2.01 5.10 -7.34
N GLY A 37 3.07 5.61 -7.97
CA GLY A 37 2.97 6.21 -9.30
C GLY A 37 2.45 5.19 -10.33
N LYS A 38 2.97 3.96 -10.28
CA LYS A 38 2.51 2.84 -11.13
C LYS A 38 1.05 2.49 -10.87
N LEU A 39 0.67 2.39 -9.58
CA LEU A 39 -0.69 2.07 -9.18
C LEU A 39 -1.70 3.14 -9.59
N ILE A 40 -1.34 4.43 -9.47
CA ILE A 40 -2.16 5.55 -9.95
C ILE A 40 -2.39 5.44 -11.46
N VAL A 41 -1.34 5.22 -12.25
CA VAL A 41 -1.48 5.04 -13.71
C VAL A 41 -2.37 3.83 -14.03
N ALA A 42 -2.13 2.70 -13.38
CA ALA A 42 -2.92 1.48 -13.56
C ALA A 42 -4.41 1.71 -13.28
N TYR A 43 -4.71 2.35 -12.15
CA TYR A 43 -6.06 2.71 -11.75
C TYR A 43 -6.71 3.66 -12.75
N LYS A 44 -6.03 4.74 -13.13
CA LYS A 44 -6.60 5.73 -14.06
C LYS A 44 -6.89 5.15 -15.45
N LYS A 45 -6.12 4.16 -15.91
CA LYS A 45 -6.33 3.53 -17.21
C LYS A 45 -7.36 2.41 -17.19
N ARG A 46 -7.45 1.62 -16.11
CA ARG A 46 -8.19 0.35 -16.10
C ARG A 46 -8.91 0.00 -14.78
N GLY A 47 -8.82 0.87 -13.78
CA GLY A 47 -9.48 0.67 -12.48
C GLY A 47 -10.81 1.39 -12.40
N THR A 48 -11.66 0.94 -11.47
CA THR A 48 -12.90 1.62 -11.09
C THR A 48 -13.04 1.67 -9.58
N GLU A 49 -13.75 2.68 -9.08
CA GLU A 49 -13.94 2.86 -7.63
C GLU A 49 -14.73 1.68 -7.03
N GLU A 50 -15.71 1.18 -7.77
CA GLU A 50 -16.57 0.06 -7.35
C GLU A 50 -15.77 -1.23 -7.18
N ALA A 51 -14.86 -1.52 -8.12
CA ALA A 51 -14.02 -2.72 -8.05
C ALA A 51 -13.06 -2.67 -6.86
N VAL A 52 -12.42 -1.51 -6.63
CA VAL A 52 -11.51 -1.32 -5.50
C VAL A 52 -12.26 -1.45 -4.18
N LYS A 53 -13.43 -0.82 -4.03
CA LYS A 53 -14.22 -0.93 -2.78
C LYS A 53 -14.72 -2.35 -2.52
N ALA A 54 -15.04 -3.12 -3.56
CA ALA A 54 -15.50 -4.49 -3.42
C ALA A 54 -14.40 -5.43 -2.91
N GLN A 55 -13.16 -5.27 -3.42
CA GLN A 55 -12.01 -6.10 -3.05
C GLN A 55 -10.70 -5.31 -3.03
N PRO A 56 -10.44 -4.48 -2.01
CA PRO A 56 -9.33 -3.51 -2.01
C PRO A 56 -7.96 -4.07 -2.35
N ILE A 57 -7.50 -5.07 -1.59
CA ILE A 57 -6.17 -5.63 -1.76
C ILE A 57 -6.05 -6.37 -3.09
N ASN A 58 -7.05 -7.18 -3.44
CA ASN A 58 -7.00 -8.00 -4.65
C ASN A 58 -7.06 -7.14 -5.91
N GLU A 59 -7.92 -6.12 -5.94
CA GLU A 59 -8.08 -5.26 -7.10
C GLU A 59 -6.86 -4.36 -7.30
N LEU A 60 -6.32 -3.76 -6.23
CA LEU A 60 -5.10 -2.95 -6.32
C LEU A 60 -3.89 -3.81 -6.74
N LEU A 61 -3.80 -5.05 -6.25
CA LEU A 61 -2.79 -6.00 -6.69
C LEU A 61 -2.96 -6.38 -8.16
N ARG A 62 -4.19 -6.66 -8.61
CA ARG A 62 -4.51 -6.97 -10.01
C ARG A 62 -4.06 -5.83 -10.93
N LEU A 63 -4.40 -4.59 -10.58
CA LEU A 63 -4.00 -3.39 -11.30
C LEU A 63 -2.47 -3.25 -11.35
N TYR A 64 -1.79 -3.48 -10.23
CA TYR A 64 -0.34 -3.40 -10.14
C TYR A 64 0.38 -4.46 -11.00
N VAL A 65 -0.09 -5.71 -10.98
CA VAL A 65 0.46 -6.78 -11.83
C VAL A 65 0.21 -6.48 -13.30
N GLN A 66 -1.02 -6.10 -13.65
CA GLN A 66 -1.37 -5.72 -15.02
C GLN A 66 -0.52 -4.56 -15.53
N PHE A 67 -0.20 -3.58 -14.68
CA PHE A 67 0.70 -2.49 -15.05
C PHE A 67 2.07 -3.03 -15.47
N HIS A 68 2.64 -3.98 -14.71
CA HIS A 68 3.97 -4.52 -15.01
C HIS A 68 3.98 -5.30 -16.31
N GLU A 69 2.96 -6.13 -16.55
CA GLU A 69 2.82 -6.88 -17.81
C GLU A 69 2.76 -5.96 -19.02
N VAL A 70 1.99 -4.87 -18.96
CA VAL A 70 1.90 -3.94 -20.09
C VAL A 70 3.15 -3.04 -20.19
N ALA A 71 3.78 -2.70 -19.07
CA ALA A 71 5.00 -1.90 -19.07
C ALA A 71 6.22 -2.63 -19.67
N GLU A 72 6.16 -3.97 -19.83
CA GLU A 72 7.17 -4.73 -20.58
C GLU A 72 7.15 -4.42 -22.08
N THR A 73 5.96 -4.16 -22.65
CA THR A 73 5.79 -3.85 -24.08
C THR A 73 5.61 -2.35 -24.35
N GLU A 74 5.21 -1.58 -23.35
CA GLU A 74 4.98 -0.13 -23.41
C GLU A 74 5.84 0.60 -22.35
N PRO A 75 7.14 0.81 -22.60
CA PRO A 75 8.05 1.39 -21.60
C PRO A 75 7.68 2.82 -21.17
N GLU A 76 6.93 3.54 -22.02
CA GLU A 76 6.36 4.86 -21.77
C GLU A 76 5.49 4.90 -20.51
N LEU A 77 4.84 3.79 -20.16
CA LEU A 77 4.05 3.67 -18.93
C LEU A 77 4.91 3.88 -17.67
N ASN A 78 6.19 3.49 -17.70
CA ASN A 78 7.09 3.73 -16.59
C ASN A 78 7.45 5.21 -16.44
N GLU A 79 7.50 5.97 -17.54
CA GLU A 79 7.68 7.42 -17.50
C GLU A 79 6.45 8.12 -16.93
N GLU A 80 5.25 7.70 -17.38
CA GLU A 80 3.99 8.20 -16.84
C GLU A 80 3.89 7.93 -15.33
N ALA A 81 4.23 6.72 -14.89
CA ALA A 81 4.24 6.35 -13.48
C ALA A 81 5.23 7.19 -12.66
N ARG A 82 6.44 7.43 -13.19
CA ARG A 82 7.42 8.34 -12.56
C ARG A 82 6.87 9.76 -12.43
N ALA A 83 6.20 10.27 -13.46
CA ALA A 83 5.58 11.59 -13.43
C ALA A 83 4.47 11.69 -12.38
N TRP A 84 3.63 10.66 -12.25
CA TRP A 84 2.61 10.60 -11.20
C TRP A 84 3.21 10.53 -9.80
N PHE A 85 4.28 9.75 -9.61
CA PHE A 85 4.97 9.73 -8.32
C PHE A 85 5.60 11.08 -8.00
N LYS A 86 6.24 11.75 -8.97
CA LYS A 86 6.76 13.11 -8.78
C LYS A 86 5.65 14.08 -8.37
N ARG A 87 4.48 14.02 -9.01
CA ARG A 87 3.30 14.82 -8.62
C ARG A 87 2.89 14.55 -7.17
N LEU A 88 2.91 13.29 -6.74
CA LEU A 88 2.65 12.92 -5.34
C LEU A 88 3.68 13.57 -4.39
N GLU A 89 4.98 13.52 -4.73
CA GLU A 89 6.04 14.15 -3.95
C GLU A 89 5.93 15.67 -3.88
N GLU A 90 5.45 16.30 -4.96
CA GLU A 90 5.24 17.74 -5.06
C GLU A 90 3.93 18.22 -4.41
N GLY A 91 3.14 17.31 -3.86
CA GLY A 91 1.91 17.63 -3.14
C GLY A 91 0.70 17.89 -4.04
N ASP A 92 0.68 17.32 -5.25
CA ASP A 92 -0.47 17.37 -6.15
C ASP A 92 -1.71 16.77 -5.46
N LYS A 93 -2.80 17.53 -5.49
CA LYS A 93 -4.04 17.19 -4.77
C LYS A 93 -4.65 15.87 -5.24
N GLU A 94 -4.63 15.61 -6.55
CA GLU A 94 -5.24 14.41 -7.12
C GLU A 94 -4.36 13.19 -6.81
N ALA A 95 -3.05 13.33 -6.95
CA ALA A 95 -2.11 12.26 -6.62
C ALA A 95 -2.18 11.88 -5.14
N ILE A 96 -2.22 12.87 -4.23
CA ILE A 96 -2.40 12.64 -2.79
C ILE A 96 -3.73 11.95 -2.51
N GLN A 97 -4.83 12.42 -3.11
CA GLN A 97 -6.16 11.83 -2.89
C GLN A 97 -6.20 10.36 -3.29
N LEU A 98 -5.65 10.01 -4.45
CA LEU A 98 -5.58 8.62 -4.91
C LEU A 98 -4.68 7.77 -4.02
N TRP A 99 -3.48 8.25 -3.70
CA TRP A 99 -2.55 7.57 -2.79
C TRP A 99 -3.20 7.28 -1.44
N GLN A 100 -3.80 8.31 -0.83
CA GLN A 100 -4.42 8.21 0.48
C GLN A 100 -5.60 7.25 0.45
N TRP A 101 -6.44 7.32 -0.59
CA TRP A 101 -7.56 6.40 -0.75
C TRP A 101 -7.10 4.94 -0.92
N PHE A 102 -6.09 4.67 -1.75
CA PHE A 102 -5.55 3.31 -1.90
C PHE A 102 -5.02 2.76 -0.57
N ARG A 103 -4.31 3.60 0.19
CA ARG A 103 -3.80 3.23 1.50
C ARG A 103 -4.93 2.94 2.48
N ASP A 104 -5.92 3.82 2.55
CA ASP A 104 -7.01 3.72 3.50
C ASP A 104 -7.89 2.49 3.22
N GLU A 105 -8.17 2.18 1.95
CA GLU A 105 -8.88 0.95 1.57
C GLU A 105 -8.05 -0.31 1.88
N SER A 106 -6.73 -0.27 1.68
CA SER A 106 -5.84 -1.39 2.03
C SER A 106 -5.78 -1.64 3.54
N MET A 107 -5.76 -0.56 4.34
CA MET A 107 -5.71 -0.65 5.80
C MET A 107 -6.96 -1.30 6.41
N LYS A 108 -8.13 -1.18 5.77
CA LYS A 108 -9.35 -1.88 6.23
C LYS A 108 -9.17 -3.39 6.26
N GLU A 109 -8.46 -3.96 5.29
CA GLU A 109 -8.19 -5.40 5.25
C GLU A 109 -7.02 -5.78 6.17
N PHE A 110 -5.95 -4.97 6.23
CA PHE A 110 -4.83 -5.25 7.12
C PHE A 110 -5.24 -5.23 8.59
N ASN A 111 -6.11 -4.31 9.01
CA ASN A 111 -6.59 -4.26 10.39
C ASN A 111 -7.30 -5.55 10.80
N LYS A 112 -8.11 -6.16 9.91
CA LYS A 112 -8.73 -7.47 10.20
C LYS A 112 -7.71 -8.57 10.47
N ILE A 113 -6.56 -8.53 9.79
CA ILE A 113 -5.47 -9.49 10.01
C ILE A 113 -4.76 -9.20 11.32
N TYR A 114 -4.52 -7.93 11.65
CA TYR A 114 -3.93 -7.55 12.93
C TYR A 114 -4.82 -7.95 14.11
N ASP A 115 -6.14 -7.71 14.02
CA ASP A 115 -7.12 -8.11 15.04
C ASP A 115 -7.13 -9.63 15.29
N LEU A 116 -6.80 -10.45 14.28
CA LEU A 116 -6.71 -11.91 14.44
C LEU A 116 -5.42 -12.36 15.14
N LEU A 117 -4.38 -11.52 15.12
CA LEU A 117 -3.05 -11.83 15.64
C LEU A 117 -2.77 -11.21 17.02
N GLU A 118 -3.70 -10.40 17.54
CA GLU A 118 -3.76 -9.95 18.93
C GLU A 118 -4.35 -11.03 19.85
#